data_AF-A0A1W9H5M0-F1
#
_entry.id   AF-A0A1W9H5M0-F1
#
_cell.length_a   1.000
_cell.length_b   1.000
_cell.length_c   1.000
_cell.angle_alpha   90.00
_cell.angle_beta   90.00
_cell.angle_gamma   90.00
#
_symmetry.space_group_name_H-M   'P 1'
#
loop_
_entity.id
_entity.type
_entity.pdbx_description
1 polymer ?
#
loop_
_entity_poly.entity_id
_entity_poly.type
_entity_poly.pdbx_seq_one_letter_code
_entity_poly.pdbx_strand_id
1 'polypeptide(L)'
;MAGVASADGTFEGRKKCFNCHKGEGEAWEKTLHGKAMESLKPSRGKKKDEAMVKAKLDPKKDYTKDKDCVGCHVDGFGKEGGYVIEEPEKFLTGVGCESCHGAGSDYRKIHRKAGEAYEKSQKTTERANLVEAGQDFEFQEKCNACHLNYEGSGWKGVKKPYTPFTPTVDKKYSFDFEKYVRDDKAMHTHFKLAGTFTGPPMPKFHEEFQKNAKPPVKSDKGGDE
;
A
#
# COMPACT_ATOMS: atom_id res chain seq x y z
N MET A 1 -17.67 0.07 -26.43
CA MET A 1 -16.38 0.66 -26.04
C MET A 1 -15.47 -0.49 -25.64
N ALA A 2 -14.49 -0.82 -26.47
CA ALA A 2 -13.49 -1.83 -26.15
C ALA A 2 -12.55 -1.22 -25.09
N GLY A 3 -12.51 -1.83 -23.91
CA GLY A 3 -11.61 -1.43 -22.84
C GLY A 3 -10.17 -1.67 -23.28
N VAL A 4 -9.38 -0.60 -23.33
CA VAL A 4 -7.93 -0.71 -23.41
C VAL A 4 -7.49 -1.27 -22.07
N ALA A 5 -7.04 -2.52 -22.07
CA ALA A 5 -6.26 -3.03 -20.95
C ALA A 5 -4.97 -2.21 -20.90
N SER A 6 -4.88 -1.24 -19.99
CA SER A 6 -3.57 -0.73 -19.58
C SER A 6 -2.78 -1.93 -19.11
N ALA A 7 -1.59 -2.12 -19.67
CA ALA A 7 -0.64 -3.05 -19.07
C ALA A 7 -0.42 -2.56 -17.64
N ASP A 8 -0.76 -3.39 -16.65
CA ASP A 8 -0.42 -3.12 -15.26
C ASP A 8 1.08 -2.81 -15.21
N GLY A 9 1.46 -1.70 -14.55
CA GLY A 9 2.87 -1.37 -14.38
C GLY A 9 3.65 -2.48 -13.66
N THR A 10 4.96 -2.38 -13.69
CA THR A 10 5.88 -3.26 -12.96
C THR A 10 6.09 -2.72 -11.54
N PHE A 11 6.09 -3.61 -10.55
CA PHE A 11 6.48 -3.23 -9.18
C PHE A 11 7.97 -2.92 -9.14
N GLU A 12 8.36 -1.93 -8.35
CA GLU A 12 9.75 -1.45 -8.30
C GLU A 12 10.30 -1.25 -6.88
N GLY A 13 9.45 -1.48 -5.87
CA GLY A 13 9.77 -1.34 -4.47
C GLY A 13 9.70 0.12 -3.99
N ARG A 14 9.43 0.26 -2.69
CA ARG A 14 9.14 1.55 -2.05
C ARG A 14 10.27 2.59 -2.08
N LYS A 15 11.53 2.20 -2.37
CA LYS A 15 12.69 3.12 -2.30
C LYS A 15 12.48 4.36 -3.16
N LYS A 16 11.99 4.17 -4.39
CA LYS A 16 11.81 5.26 -5.35
C LYS A 16 10.70 6.23 -4.90
N CYS A 17 9.65 5.72 -4.27
CA CYS A 17 8.58 6.51 -3.68
C CYS A 17 9.09 7.31 -2.48
N PHE A 18 9.78 6.64 -1.55
CA PHE A 18 10.30 7.23 -0.32
C PHE A 18 11.25 8.41 -0.59
N ASN A 19 12.12 8.28 -1.61
CA ASN A 19 13.07 9.34 -1.96
C ASN A 19 12.40 10.70 -2.27
N CYS A 20 11.15 10.70 -2.76
CA CYS A 20 10.38 11.92 -3.00
C CYS A 20 9.32 12.18 -1.92
N HIS A 21 8.86 11.14 -1.22
CA HIS A 21 7.79 11.19 -0.21
C HIS A 21 8.31 10.74 1.16
N LYS A 22 9.35 11.43 1.66
CA LYS A 22 10.04 11.09 2.92
C LYS A 22 9.09 11.06 4.12
N GLY A 23 8.20 12.06 4.24
CA GLY A 23 7.27 12.15 5.36
C GLY A 23 6.28 10.98 5.42
N GLU A 24 5.68 10.64 4.27
CA GLU A 24 4.79 9.50 4.13
C GLU A 24 5.54 8.18 4.37
N GLY A 25 6.75 8.05 3.83
CA GLY A 25 7.61 6.90 4.02
C GLY A 25 7.94 6.63 5.50
N GLU A 26 8.41 7.65 6.22
CA GLU A 26 8.75 7.55 7.65
C GLU A 26 7.53 7.25 8.54
N ALA A 27 6.35 7.76 8.15
CA ALA A 27 5.11 7.44 8.84
C ALA A 27 4.68 5.99 8.55
N TRP A 28 4.77 5.56 7.29
CA TRP A 28 4.42 4.21 6.83
C TRP A 28 5.28 3.14 7.52
N GLU A 29 6.59 3.34 7.67
CA GLU A 29 7.50 2.37 8.30
C GLU A 29 7.08 1.97 9.73
N LYS A 30 6.33 2.84 10.40
CA LYS A 30 5.88 2.63 11.78
C LYS A 30 4.60 1.79 11.86
N THR A 31 3.86 1.67 10.76
CA THR A 31 2.55 1.00 10.67
C THR A 31 2.67 -0.52 10.77
N LEU A 32 1.52 -1.20 10.89
CA LEU A 32 1.47 -2.66 10.79
C LEU A 32 1.74 -3.16 9.37
N HIS A 33 1.39 -2.39 8.34
CA HIS A 33 1.66 -2.71 6.94
C HIS A 33 3.17 -2.71 6.64
N GLY A 34 3.89 -1.68 7.08
CA GLY A 34 5.36 -1.63 6.98
C GLY A 34 6.08 -2.72 7.77
N LYS A 35 5.41 -3.32 8.75
CA LYS A 35 5.91 -4.41 9.60
C LYS A 35 5.23 -5.75 9.31
N ALA A 36 4.54 -5.89 8.17
CA ALA A 36 3.68 -7.05 7.93
C ALA A 36 4.45 -8.38 7.99
N MET A 37 5.67 -8.44 7.44
CA MET A 37 6.51 -9.65 7.51
C MET A 37 6.94 -10.03 8.92
N GLU A 38 7.00 -9.09 9.87
CA GLU A 38 7.29 -9.41 11.27
C GLU A 38 6.19 -10.28 11.90
N SER A 39 4.97 -10.23 11.36
CA SER A 39 3.89 -11.12 11.79
C SER A 39 3.95 -12.52 11.18
N LEU A 40 4.91 -12.80 10.29
CA LEU A 40 5.13 -14.15 9.76
C LEU A 40 6.30 -14.88 10.42
N LYS A 41 7.23 -14.16 11.07
CA LYS A 41 8.35 -14.73 11.85
C LYS A 41 7.88 -15.52 13.07
N PRO A 42 8.57 -16.58 13.52
CA PRO A 42 8.19 -17.30 14.74
C PRO A 42 8.31 -16.41 16.00
N SER A 43 7.57 -16.74 17.07
CA SER A 43 7.65 -16.08 18.39
C SER A 43 7.43 -14.57 18.33
N ARG A 44 6.19 -14.15 18.04
CA ARG A 44 5.81 -12.77 17.69
C ARG A 44 5.40 -11.94 18.90
N GLY A 45 5.49 -12.53 20.09
CA GLY A 45 5.03 -11.98 21.35
C GLY A 45 3.63 -12.48 21.73
N LYS A 46 3.39 -12.58 23.04
CA LYS A 46 2.23 -13.25 23.65
C LYS A 46 0.89 -12.98 22.93
N LYS A 47 0.53 -11.71 22.72
CA LYS A 47 -0.76 -11.35 22.09
C LYS A 47 -0.89 -11.82 20.64
N LYS A 48 0.20 -11.79 19.87
CA LYS A 48 0.20 -12.25 18.47
C LYS A 48 0.19 -13.78 18.42
N ASP A 49 0.94 -14.43 19.30
CA ASP A 49 0.98 -15.89 19.39
C ASP A 49 -0.39 -16.46 19.83
N GLU A 50 -1.08 -15.81 20.77
CA GLU A 50 -2.47 -16.14 21.14
C GLU A 50 -3.43 -15.99 19.94
N ALA A 51 -3.26 -14.96 19.12
CA ALA A 51 -4.06 -14.76 17.91
C ALA A 51 -3.80 -15.85 16.86
N MET A 52 -2.55 -16.30 16.70
CA MET A 52 -2.20 -17.42 15.82
C MET A 52 -2.92 -18.69 16.26
N VAL A 53 -2.87 -19.02 17.56
CA VAL A 53 -3.57 -20.19 18.11
C VAL A 53 -5.09 -20.09 17.89
N LYS A 54 -5.68 -18.92 18.13
CA LYS A 54 -7.12 -18.69 17.88
C LYS A 54 -7.50 -18.88 16.40
N ALA A 55 -6.59 -18.53 15.49
CA ALA A 55 -6.71 -18.74 14.06
C ALA A 55 -6.30 -20.16 13.60
N LYS A 56 -6.03 -21.09 14.55
CA LYS A 56 -5.59 -22.47 14.31
C LYS A 56 -4.24 -22.58 13.57
N LEU A 57 -3.35 -21.61 13.80
CA LEU A 57 -1.98 -21.59 13.28
C LEU A 57 -0.98 -21.92 14.39
N ASP A 58 0.15 -22.53 14.01
CA ASP A 58 1.27 -22.76 14.93
C ASP A 58 2.03 -21.44 15.17
N PRO A 59 2.08 -20.89 16.41
CA PRO A 59 2.82 -19.68 16.72
C PRO A 59 4.35 -19.85 16.64
N LYS A 60 4.87 -21.07 16.69
CA LYS A 60 6.31 -21.36 16.61
C LYS A 60 6.80 -21.58 15.17
N LYS A 61 5.89 -21.80 14.22
CA LYS A 61 6.23 -21.93 12.81
C LYS A 61 6.68 -20.58 12.22
N ASP A 62 7.71 -20.65 11.39
CA ASP A 62 8.12 -19.57 10.50
C ASP A 62 7.30 -19.64 9.20
N TYR A 63 6.54 -18.59 8.91
CA TYR A 63 5.73 -18.46 7.69
C TYR A 63 6.34 -17.47 6.69
N THR A 64 7.55 -16.96 6.94
CA THR A 64 8.17 -15.93 6.09
C THR A 64 8.48 -16.41 4.67
N LYS A 65 8.50 -17.73 4.44
CA LYS A 65 8.65 -18.37 3.13
C LYS A 65 7.42 -19.16 2.70
N ASP A 66 6.31 -19.01 3.41
CA ASP A 66 5.08 -19.73 3.13
C ASP A 66 4.27 -18.98 2.07
N LYS A 67 4.14 -19.56 0.87
CA LYS A 67 3.39 -18.97 -0.26
C LYS A 67 1.92 -18.70 0.08
N ASP A 68 1.37 -19.42 1.06
CA ASP A 68 -0.01 -19.23 1.52
C ASP A 68 -0.15 -18.02 2.46
N CYS A 69 0.96 -17.40 2.87
CA CYS A 69 0.99 -16.25 3.78
C CYS A 69 1.59 -14.99 3.15
N VAL A 70 2.71 -15.11 2.43
CA VAL A 70 3.48 -13.94 1.97
C VAL A 70 2.67 -13.03 1.05
N GLY A 71 1.70 -13.56 0.30
CA GLY A 71 0.94 -12.81 -0.70
C GLY A 71 0.18 -11.57 -0.19
N CYS A 72 -0.15 -11.53 1.11
CA CYS A 72 -0.79 -10.37 1.75
C CYS A 72 0.16 -9.58 2.67
N HIS A 73 1.46 -9.95 2.73
CA HIS A 73 2.45 -9.38 3.65
C HIS A 73 3.63 -8.70 2.95
N VAL A 74 3.60 -8.63 1.62
CA VAL A 74 4.65 -8.09 0.75
C VAL A 74 4.04 -7.30 -0.42
N ASP A 75 4.85 -6.52 -1.11
CA ASP A 75 4.44 -5.84 -2.34
C ASP A 75 4.51 -6.78 -3.54
N GLY A 76 3.39 -6.91 -4.27
CA GLY A 76 3.37 -7.47 -5.62
C GLY A 76 3.67 -8.98 -5.72
N PHE A 77 3.41 -9.80 -4.70
CA PHE A 77 3.66 -11.25 -4.80
C PHE A 77 2.96 -11.87 -6.02
N GLY A 78 3.74 -12.57 -6.87
CA GLY A 78 3.24 -13.16 -8.12
C GLY A 78 2.87 -12.14 -9.21
N LYS A 79 3.32 -10.89 -9.07
CA LYS A 79 3.21 -9.83 -10.09
C LYS A 79 4.59 -9.49 -10.64
N GLU A 80 4.61 -8.90 -11.83
CA GLU A 80 5.86 -8.48 -12.47
C GLU A 80 6.61 -7.48 -11.59
N GLY A 81 7.91 -7.73 -11.36
CA GLY A 81 8.78 -6.92 -10.50
C GLY A 81 8.45 -6.97 -9.00
N GLY A 82 7.47 -7.76 -8.59
CA GLY A 82 7.06 -7.87 -7.20
C GLY A 82 7.91 -8.85 -6.38
N TYR A 83 7.54 -8.99 -5.11
CA TYR A 83 8.28 -9.83 -4.17
C TYR A 83 8.32 -11.30 -4.60
N VAL A 84 9.50 -11.91 -4.46
CA VAL A 84 9.75 -13.36 -4.64
C VAL A 84 10.37 -13.94 -3.37
N ILE A 85 9.99 -15.17 -3.01
CA ILE A 85 10.44 -15.81 -1.76
C ILE A 85 11.92 -16.18 -1.83
N GLU A 86 12.38 -16.60 -3.00
CA GLU A 86 13.73 -17.10 -3.26
C GLU A 86 14.77 -15.98 -3.23
N GLU A 87 14.37 -14.76 -3.61
CA GLU A 87 15.22 -13.57 -3.65
C GLU A 87 14.48 -12.37 -3.02
N PRO A 88 14.32 -12.37 -1.68
CA PRO A 88 13.49 -11.40 -1.00
C PRO A 88 14.14 -10.01 -1.01
N GLU A 89 13.53 -9.07 -1.74
CA GLU A 89 14.00 -7.68 -1.73
C GLU A 89 13.47 -6.92 -0.50
N LYS A 90 14.38 -6.23 0.20
CA LYS A 90 14.10 -5.31 1.30
C LYS A 90 13.02 -4.30 0.93
N PHE A 91 13.06 -3.67 -0.25
CA PHE A 91 12.12 -2.61 -0.63
C PHE A 91 10.75 -3.12 -1.11
N LEU A 92 10.59 -4.44 -1.28
CA LEU A 92 9.29 -5.11 -1.53
C LEU A 92 8.77 -5.86 -0.29
N THR A 93 9.57 -5.92 0.78
CA THR A 93 9.19 -6.54 2.07
C THR A 93 8.22 -5.64 2.83
N GLY A 94 7.10 -6.20 3.28
CA GLY A 94 5.99 -5.46 3.91
C GLY A 94 4.94 -5.03 2.89
N VAL A 95 3.76 -4.66 3.36
CA VAL A 95 2.70 -4.08 2.52
C VAL A 95 3.06 -2.61 2.31
N GLY A 96 3.68 -2.28 1.19
CA GLY A 96 4.26 -0.98 0.90
C GLY A 96 3.40 -0.10 0.00
N CYS A 97 4.05 0.92 -0.58
CA CYS A 97 3.38 1.98 -1.33
C CYS A 97 2.54 1.42 -2.48
N GLU A 98 3.11 0.46 -3.21
CA GLU A 98 2.55 -0.06 -4.45
C GLU A 98 1.38 -1.05 -4.21
N SER A 99 1.32 -1.67 -3.02
CA SER A 99 0.16 -2.46 -2.60
C SER A 99 -1.12 -1.65 -2.48
N CYS A 100 -1.02 -0.33 -2.24
CA CYS A 100 -2.18 0.58 -2.18
C CYS A 100 -2.26 1.47 -3.42
N HIS A 101 -1.15 2.05 -3.88
CA HIS A 101 -1.13 3.05 -4.96
C HIS A 101 -0.93 2.46 -6.37
N GLY A 102 -0.79 1.13 -6.51
CA GLY A 102 -0.51 0.51 -7.80
C GLY A 102 0.98 0.37 -8.09
N ALA A 103 1.30 -0.39 -9.14
CA ALA A 103 2.67 -0.66 -9.53
C ALA A 103 3.33 0.60 -10.11
N GLY A 104 4.51 0.96 -9.60
CA GLY A 104 5.07 2.30 -9.69
C GLY A 104 5.85 2.63 -10.96
N SER A 105 6.14 1.65 -11.84
CA SER A 105 7.09 1.79 -12.95
C SER A 105 6.87 3.03 -13.82
N ASP A 106 5.61 3.34 -14.11
CA ASP A 106 5.26 4.34 -15.11
C ASP A 106 4.77 5.64 -14.50
N TYR A 107 3.82 5.59 -13.56
CA TYR A 107 3.30 6.82 -12.96
C TYR A 107 4.38 7.58 -12.18
N ARG A 108 5.41 6.92 -11.60
CA ARG A 108 6.48 7.65 -10.90
C ARG A 108 7.27 8.59 -11.83
N LYS A 109 7.37 8.23 -13.11
CA LYS A 109 8.06 9.05 -14.12
C LYS A 109 7.24 10.30 -14.40
N ILE A 110 5.92 10.18 -14.37
CA ILE A 110 4.98 11.29 -14.49
C ILE A 110 5.08 12.19 -13.25
N HIS A 111 5.13 11.63 -12.04
CA HIS A 111 5.34 12.38 -10.79
C HIS A 111 6.56 13.27 -10.86
N ARG A 112 7.72 12.71 -11.27
CA ARG A 112 8.95 13.49 -11.41
C ARG A 112 8.80 14.65 -12.40
N LYS A 113 8.35 14.37 -13.62
CA LYS A 113 8.20 15.40 -14.67
C LYS A 113 7.17 16.46 -14.30
N ALA A 114 6.05 16.07 -13.69
CA ALA A 114 5.00 16.97 -13.26
C ALA A 114 5.49 17.86 -12.11
N GLY A 115 6.22 17.31 -11.15
CA GLY A 115 6.86 18.06 -10.07
C GLY A 115 7.82 19.12 -10.61
N GLU A 116 8.73 18.74 -11.51
CA GLU A 116 9.68 19.66 -12.17
C GLU A 116 8.94 20.78 -12.94
N ALA A 117 7.87 20.45 -13.67
CA ALA A 117 7.07 21.44 -14.42
C ALA A 117 6.31 22.39 -13.50
N TYR A 118 5.78 21.88 -12.38
CA TYR A 118 5.07 22.67 -11.39
C TYR A 118 5.99 23.62 -10.65
N GLU A 119 7.17 23.16 -10.21
CA GLU A 119 8.17 24.03 -9.58
C GLU A 119 8.60 25.16 -10.52
N LYS A 120 8.85 24.84 -11.80
CA LYS A 120 9.31 25.82 -12.79
C LYS A 120 8.25 26.85 -13.18
N SER A 121 6.99 26.44 -13.31
CA SER A 121 5.97 27.25 -14.01
C SER A 121 4.55 27.13 -13.47
N GLN A 122 4.36 26.45 -12.33
CA GLN A 122 3.05 26.12 -11.76
C GLN A 122 2.14 25.36 -12.74
N LYS A 123 2.74 24.71 -13.75
CA LYS A 123 2.00 23.89 -14.71
C LYS A 123 1.52 22.62 -14.01
N THR A 124 0.20 22.43 -13.96
CA THR A 124 -0.43 21.23 -13.42
C THR A 124 -0.47 20.10 -14.45
N THR A 125 -0.70 18.88 -13.96
CA THR A 125 -0.90 17.67 -14.79
C THR A 125 -2.22 17.01 -14.40
N GLU A 126 -2.97 16.52 -15.38
CA GLU A 126 -4.25 15.84 -15.12
C GLU A 126 -4.03 14.47 -14.46
N ARG A 127 -4.81 14.16 -13.43
CA ARG A 127 -4.77 12.87 -12.71
C ARG A 127 -5.09 11.67 -13.60
N ALA A 128 -5.89 11.86 -14.65
CA ALA A 128 -6.17 10.83 -15.64
C ALA A 128 -4.88 10.19 -16.22
N ASN A 129 -3.81 10.99 -16.41
CA ASN A 129 -2.52 10.49 -16.90
C ASN A 129 -1.86 9.51 -15.91
N LEU A 130 -2.11 9.69 -14.61
CA LEU A 130 -1.58 8.80 -13.57
C LEU A 130 -2.34 7.47 -13.55
N VAL A 131 -3.66 7.53 -13.70
CA VAL A 131 -4.52 6.34 -13.73
C VAL A 131 -4.25 5.51 -14.98
N GLU A 132 -4.11 6.14 -16.13
CA GLU A 132 -3.70 5.46 -17.37
C GLU A 132 -2.36 4.74 -17.21
N ALA A 133 -1.44 5.33 -16.44
CA ALA A 133 -0.14 4.76 -16.07
C ALA A 133 -0.17 3.82 -14.85
N GLY A 134 -1.35 3.38 -14.41
CA GLY A 134 -1.52 2.33 -13.41
C GLY A 134 -1.55 2.78 -11.94
N GLN A 135 -1.58 4.09 -11.66
CA GLN A 135 -1.77 4.57 -10.30
C GLN A 135 -3.22 4.38 -9.83
N ASP A 136 -3.38 3.83 -8.63
CA ASP A 136 -4.69 3.61 -8.02
C ASP A 136 -5.16 4.86 -7.24
N PHE A 137 -6.42 5.24 -7.49
CA PHE A 137 -7.13 6.36 -6.88
C PHE A 137 -8.40 5.92 -6.14
N GLU A 138 -8.77 4.64 -6.22
CA GLU A 138 -9.98 4.05 -5.63
C GLU A 138 -9.67 3.24 -4.37
N PHE A 139 -8.52 2.54 -4.34
CA PHE A 139 -7.93 1.77 -3.23
C PHE A 139 -8.73 0.54 -2.76
N GLN A 140 -10.06 0.61 -2.78
CA GLN A 140 -10.94 -0.35 -2.11
C GLN A 140 -10.69 -1.80 -2.54
N GLU A 141 -10.52 -2.05 -3.84
CA GLU A 141 -10.27 -3.42 -4.34
C GLU A 141 -8.92 -3.98 -3.87
N LYS A 142 -7.88 -3.15 -3.78
CA LYS A 142 -6.58 -3.56 -3.25
C LYS A 142 -6.66 -3.90 -1.76
N CYS A 143 -7.42 -3.13 -0.98
CA CYS A 143 -7.67 -3.45 0.42
C CYS A 143 -8.47 -4.75 0.56
N ASN A 144 -9.53 -4.91 -0.22
CA ASN A 144 -10.41 -6.08 -0.19
C ASN A 144 -9.65 -7.38 -0.51
N ALA A 145 -8.70 -7.33 -1.44
CA ALA A 145 -7.86 -8.46 -1.83
C ALA A 145 -7.06 -9.10 -0.68
N CYS A 146 -6.83 -8.36 0.40
CA CYS A 146 -6.17 -8.87 1.61
C CYS A 146 -7.13 -9.00 2.79
N HIS A 147 -7.93 -7.97 3.06
CA HIS A 147 -8.77 -7.88 4.26
C HIS A 147 -10.12 -8.61 4.16
N LEU A 148 -10.63 -8.79 2.94
CA LEU A 148 -11.88 -9.48 2.66
C LEU A 148 -11.67 -10.80 1.92
N ASN A 149 -10.44 -11.27 1.80
CA ASN A 149 -10.12 -12.52 1.10
C ASN A 149 -10.22 -13.75 2.02
N TYR A 150 -11.45 -14.10 2.40
CA TYR A 150 -11.75 -15.28 3.21
C TYR A 150 -13.05 -15.95 2.80
N GLU A 151 -13.18 -17.24 3.11
CA GLU A 151 -14.39 -18.02 2.81
C GLU A 151 -15.63 -17.43 3.51
N GLY A 152 -16.70 -17.18 2.74
CA GLY A 152 -17.92 -16.54 3.23
C GLY A 152 -17.86 -15.01 3.32
N SER A 153 -16.78 -14.38 2.85
CA SER A 153 -16.75 -12.93 2.66
C SER A 153 -17.76 -12.47 1.59
N GLY A 154 -18.27 -11.25 1.75
CA GLY A 154 -19.15 -10.61 0.76
C GLY A 154 -18.42 -10.05 -0.47
N TRP A 155 -17.08 -10.04 -0.46
CA TRP A 155 -16.29 -9.59 -1.60
C TRP A 155 -16.22 -10.67 -2.69
N LYS A 156 -16.45 -10.30 -3.96
CA LYS A 156 -16.55 -11.27 -5.07
C LYS A 156 -15.20 -11.84 -5.52
N GLY A 157 -14.09 -11.19 -5.17
CA GLY A 157 -12.74 -11.59 -5.61
C GLY A 157 -12.08 -12.66 -4.73
N VAL A 158 -12.81 -13.23 -3.77
CA VAL A 158 -12.29 -14.22 -2.81
C VAL A 158 -11.67 -15.41 -3.54
N LYS A 159 -10.42 -15.72 -3.22
CA LYS A 159 -9.67 -16.87 -3.75
C LYS A 159 -8.61 -17.34 -2.76
N LYS A 160 -8.29 -18.64 -2.82
CA LYS A 160 -7.19 -19.20 -2.03
C LYS A 160 -5.83 -18.62 -2.49
N PRO A 161 -4.86 -18.45 -1.58
CA PRO A 161 -4.95 -18.69 -0.13
C PRO A 161 -5.78 -17.61 0.59
N TYR A 162 -6.52 -18.00 1.63
CA TYR A 162 -7.38 -17.09 2.40
C TYR A 162 -6.66 -16.48 3.59
N THR A 163 -7.06 -15.28 4.01
CA THR A 163 -6.65 -14.76 5.32
C THR A 163 -7.21 -15.65 6.44
N PRO A 164 -6.37 -16.10 7.39
CA PRO A 164 -6.83 -16.86 8.55
C PRO A 164 -7.45 -15.97 9.62
N PHE A 165 -7.28 -14.65 9.53
CA PHE A 165 -7.78 -13.68 10.50
C PHE A 165 -9.10 -13.09 10.03
N THR A 166 -10.21 -13.76 10.39
CA THR A 166 -11.57 -13.42 9.93
C THR A 166 -12.47 -12.97 11.07
N PRO A 167 -13.62 -12.33 10.79
CA PRO A 167 -14.61 -11.96 11.81
C PRO A 167 -15.11 -13.12 12.68
N THR A 168 -15.08 -14.35 12.14
CA THR A 168 -15.43 -15.57 12.87
C THR A 168 -14.36 -15.96 13.89
N VAL A 169 -13.08 -15.71 13.59
CA VAL A 169 -11.99 -15.88 14.57
C VAL A 169 -12.09 -14.80 15.64
N ASP A 170 -12.25 -13.54 15.23
CA ASP A 170 -12.44 -12.42 16.15
C ASP A 170 -13.09 -11.25 15.42
N LYS A 171 -14.12 -10.64 16.02
CA LYS A 171 -14.84 -9.49 15.45
C LYS A 171 -13.93 -8.31 15.12
N LYS A 172 -12.77 -8.19 15.76
CA LYS A 172 -11.78 -7.14 15.45
C LYS A 172 -11.22 -7.23 14.03
N TYR A 173 -11.34 -8.38 13.36
CA TYR A 173 -10.89 -8.59 11.98
C TYR A 173 -11.96 -8.25 10.94
N SER A 174 -13.12 -7.74 11.35
CA SER A 174 -14.08 -7.13 10.41
C SER A 174 -13.45 -5.93 9.71
N PHE A 175 -13.71 -5.80 8.42
CA PHE A 175 -13.16 -4.75 7.59
C PHE A 175 -14.27 -3.89 6.97
N ASP A 176 -14.14 -2.59 7.17
CA ASP A 176 -14.93 -1.53 6.55
C ASP A 176 -13.96 -0.54 5.91
N PHE A 177 -13.92 -0.52 4.58
CA PHE A 177 -12.98 0.31 3.83
C PHE A 177 -13.09 1.79 4.22
N GLU A 178 -14.30 2.35 4.27
CA GLU A 178 -14.49 3.77 4.53
C GLU A 178 -14.05 4.13 5.95
N LYS A 179 -14.23 3.22 6.90
CA LYS A 179 -13.74 3.43 8.27
C LYS A 179 -12.21 3.36 8.35
N TYR A 180 -11.60 2.30 7.82
CA TYR A 180 -10.18 2.01 8.06
C TYR A 180 -9.24 2.80 7.17
N VAL A 181 -9.66 3.25 5.99
CA VAL A 181 -8.84 4.12 5.13
C VAL A 181 -8.56 5.49 5.77
N ARG A 182 -9.35 5.88 6.78
CA ARG A 182 -9.18 7.13 7.55
C ARG A 182 -8.24 7.00 8.76
N ASP A 183 -7.69 5.81 9.01
CA ASP A 183 -6.76 5.60 10.12
C ASP A 183 -5.32 5.84 9.67
N ASP A 184 -4.80 7.06 9.89
CA ASP A 184 -3.42 7.44 9.61
C ASP A 184 -2.38 6.49 10.26
N LYS A 185 -2.72 5.81 11.37
CA LYS A 185 -1.81 4.85 12.02
C LYS A 185 -1.76 3.52 11.29
N ALA A 186 -2.77 3.21 10.47
CA ALA A 186 -2.81 2.04 9.60
C ALA A 186 -2.30 2.36 8.19
N MET A 187 -2.55 3.58 7.68
CA MET A 187 -2.12 4.03 6.35
C MET A 187 -0.72 4.68 6.42
N HIS A 188 -0.68 6.00 6.51
CA HIS A 188 0.44 6.84 6.88
C HIS A 188 -0.13 8.23 7.19
N THR A 189 0.65 9.09 7.84
CA THR A 189 0.26 10.50 8.00
C THR A 189 0.06 11.16 6.65
N HIS A 190 -1.01 11.92 6.49
CA HIS A 190 -1.25 12.73 5.30
C HIS A 190 -0.59 14.11 5.41
N PHE A 191 0.12 14.52 4.36
CA PHE A 191 0.76 15.81 4.24
C PHE A 191 0.08 16.67 3.17
N LYS A 192 0.12 17.99 3.34
CA LYS A 192 -0.46 18.95 2.39
C LYS A 192 0.27 18.84 1.05
N LEU A 193 -0.49 18.63 -0.01
CA LEU A 193 0.01 18.56 -1.37
C LEU A 193 0.06 19.96 -1.99
N ALA A 194 1.05 20.18 -2.87
CA ALA A 194 1.23 21.45 -3.55
C ALA A 194 0.17 21.74 -4.63
N GLY A 195 -0.61 20.74 -5.06
CA GLY A 195 -1.59 20.88 -6.14
C GLY A 195 -1.06 20.58 -7.55
N THR A 196 0.08 19.89 -7.66
CA THR A 196 0.70 19.49 -8.95
C THR A 196 -0.26 18.73 -9.87
N PHE A 197 -1.20 17.97 -9.30
CA PHE A 197 -2.15 17.16 -10.04
C PHE A 197 -3.59 17.68 -9.90
N THR A 198 -4.27 17.83 -11.03
CA THR A 198 -5.62 18.39 -11.15
C THR A 198 -6.59 17.45 -11.88
N GLY A 199 -7.87 17.78 -11.86
CA GLY A 199 -8.91 17.03 -12.57
C GLY A 199 -9.21 15.64 -12.02
N PRO A 200 -10.15 14.92 -12.66
CA PRO A 200 -10.57 13.58 -12.27
C PRO A 200 -9.58 12.46 -12.71
N PRO A 201 -9.67 11.26 -12.11
CA PRO A 201 -10.52 10.95 -10.96
C PRO A 201 -9.92 11.53 -9.67
N MET A 202 -10.81 11.94 -8.77
CA MET A 202 -10.42 12.41 -7.45
C MET A 202 -10.78 11.32 -6.43
N PRO A 203 -9.84 10.87 -5.57
CA PRO A 203 -10.18 9.89 -4.55
C PRO A 203 -11.29 10.44 -3.66
N LYS A 204 -12.27 9.59 -3.32
CA LYS A 204 -13.48 9.97 -2.58
C LYS A 204 -13.19 10.82 -1.32
N PHE A 205 -12.11 10.53 -0.62
CA PHE A 205 -11.72 11.19 0.64
C PHE A 205 -10.58 12.20 0.50
N HIS A 206 -10.19 12.55 -0.73
CA HIS A 206 -9.04 13.41 -0.99
C HIS A 206 -9.16 14.78 -0.32
N GLU A 207 -10.30 15.46 -0.49
CA GLU A 207 -10.52 16.78 0.10
C GLU A 207 -10.57 16.73 1.63
N GLU A 208 -11.21 15.70 2.18
CA GLU A 208 -11.25 15.45 3.63
C GLU A 208 -9.84 15.28 4.20
N PHE A 209 -9.03 14.42 3.59
CA PHE A 209 -7.65 14.16 4.02
C PHE A 209 -6.78 15.39 3.83
N GLN A 210 -6.88 16.07 2.69
CA GLN A 210 -6.12 17.27 2.45
C GLN A 210 -6.53 18.40 3.38
N LYS A 211 -7.78 18.53 3.83
CA LYS A 211 -8.19 19.52 4.84
C LYS A 211 -7.42 19.33 6.15
N ASN A 212 -7.31 18.09 6.62
CA ASN A 212 -6.72 17.72 7.91
C ASN A 212 -5.21 17.39 7.86
N ALA A 213 -4.63 17.38 6.66
CA ALA A 213 -3.24 17.01 6.45
C ALA A 213 -2.25 17.94 7.19
N LYS A 214 -1.14 17.37 7.65
CA LYS A 214 -0.04 18.11 8.27
C LYS A 214 0.68 18.99 7.24
N PRO A 215 1.36 20.08 7.67
CA PRO A 215 2.22 20.85 6.80
C PRO A 215 3.25 19.95 6.10
N PRO A 216 3.68 20.28 4.87
CA PRO A 216 4.64 19.45 4.15
C PRO A 216 5.93 19.29 4.95
N VAL A 217 6.54 18.10 4.90
CA VAL A 217 7.87 17.90 5.47
C VAL A 217 8.83 18.78 4.68
N LYS A 218 9.56 19.67 5.37
CA LYS A 218 10.60 20.45 4.72
C LYS A 218 11.56 19.47 4.08
N SER A 219 11.74 19.55 2.77
CA SER A 219 12.86 18.88 2.12
C SER A 219 14.12 19.35 2.84
N ASP A 220 14.88 18.45 3.44
CA ASP A 220 16.29 18.69 3.68
C ASP A 220 16.86 18.95 2.28
N LYS A 221 16.91 20.22 1.86
CA LYS A 221 17.75 20.59 0.73
C LYS A 221 19.13 20.15 1.19
N GLY A 222 19.66 19.10 0.58
CA GLY A 222 21.04 18.70 0.77
C GLY A 222 21.87 19.96 0.63
N GLY A 223 22.45 20.39 1.75
CA GLY A 223 23.66 21.17 1.68
C GLY A 223 24.67 20.20 1.11
N ASP A 224 25.03 20.42 -0.16
CA ASP A 224 26.32 19.98 -0.65
C ASP A 224 27.36 20.62 0.28
N GLU A 225 28.08 19.78 1.02
CA GLU A 225 29.50 20.01 1.30
C GLU A 225 30.30 19.69 0.03
#